data_AF-A0A3N4J9G1-F1
#
_entry.id   AF-A0A3N4J9G1-F1
#
_cell.length_a   1.000
_cell.length_b   1.000
_cell.length_c   1.000
_cell.angle_alpha   90.00
_cell.angle_beta   90.00
_cell.angle_gamma   90.00
#
_symmetry.space_group_name_H-M   'P 1'
#
loop_
_entity.id
_entity.type
_entity.pdbx_description
1 polymer ?
#
loop_
_entity_poly.entity_id
_entity_poly.type
_entity_poly.pdbx_seq_one_letter_code
_entity_poly.pdbx_strand_id
1 'polypeptide(L)'
;IEAAGHLVIFYPVYHCKLNFIEYYWGRAKLYTCAHCEYLFPALVHTVPEALVQMSDRLIFKYYQRVLQMMDAYQNNLVYSSKDFKRHVFTYYSLHRCIPESAHNVT
;
A
#
# COMPACT_ATOMS: atom_id res chain seq x y z
N ILE A 1 -12.80 -0.28 21.92
CA ILE A 1 -12.60 0.03 20.48
C ILE A 1 -13.84 0.76 19.96
N GLU A 2 -14.98 0.08 19.87
CA GLU A 2 -16.25 0.71 19.44
C GLU A 2 -16.76 1.77 20.45
N ALA A 3 -16.69 1.46 21.76
CA ALA A 3 -17.06 2.41 22.82
C ALA A 3 -16.17 3.68 22.87
N ALA A 4 -15.01 3.67 22.21
CA ALA A 4 -14.11 4.81 22.08
C ALA A 4 -14.26 5.53 20.72
N GLY A 5 -15.21 5.10 19.87
CA GLY A 5 -15.46 5.69 18.55
C GLY A 5 -14.50 5.25 17.43
N HIS A 6 -13.71 4.20 17.63
CA HIS A 6 -12.80 3.70 16.60
C HIS A 6 -13.53 2.78 15.60
N LEU A 7 -13.22 2.98 14.30
CA LEU A 7 -13.70 2.12 13.21
C LEU A 7 -12.69 1.00 12.93
N VAL A 8 -13.20 -0.18 12.58
CA VAL A 8 -12.39 -1.36 12.23
C VAL A 8 -12.40 -1.57 10.72
N ILE A 9 -11.21 -1.76 10.14
CA ILE A 9 -11.06 -2.13 8.73
C ILE A 9 -10.93 -3.65 8.65
N PHE A 10 -11.82 -4.29 7.88
CA PHE A 10 -11.78 -5.73 7.66
C PHE A 10 -11.02 -6.06 6.37
N TYR A 11 -10.09 -7.00 6.46
CA TYR A 11 -9.31 -7.48 5.31
C TYR A 11 -9.68 -8.93 4.97
N PRO A 12 -9.68 -9.31 3.67
CA PRO A 12 -9.90 -10.70 3.28
C PRO A 12 -8.76 -11.60 3.76
N VAL A 13 -9.10 -12.79 4.22
CA VAL A 13 -8.14 -13.82 4.62
C VAL A 13 -7.29 -14.22 3.41
N TYR A 14 -5.96 -14.31 3.56
CA TYR A 14 -4.98 -14.59 2.49
C TYR A 14 -4.77 -13.48 1.43
N HIS A 15 -5.25 -12.26 1.71
CA HIS A 15 -4.98 -11.09 0.86
C HIS A 15 -4.12 -10.04 1.57
N CYS A 16 -2.95 -10.44 2.08
CA CYS A 16 -1.99 -9.51 2.73
C CYS A 16 -1.61 -8.31 1.84
N LYS A 17 -1.60 -8.48 0.51
CA LYS A 17 -1.40 -7.41 -0.48
C LYS A 17 -2.45 -6.29 -0.43
N LEU A 18 -3.61 -6.53 0.18
CA LEU A 18 -4.65 -5.52 0.41
C LEU A 18 -4.51 -4.85 1.78
N ASN A 19 -3.60 -5.27 2.63
CA ASN A 19 -3.30 -4.59 3.87
C ASN A 19 -2.19 -3.55 3.63
N PHE A 20 -2.55 -2.27 3.59
CA PHE A 20 -1.61 -1.20 3.19
C PHE A 20 -0.41 -1.10 4.14
N ILE A 21 -0.56 -1.48 5.41
CA ILE A 21 0.51 -1.40 6.40
C ILE A 21 1.66 -2.38 6.12
N GLU A 22 1.40 -3.47 5.39
CA GLU A 22 2.44 -4.41 4.96
C GLU A 22 3.47 -3.73 4.06
N TYR A 23 3.05 -2.78 3.22
CA TYR A 23 3.96 -2.01 2.38
C TYR A 23 4.82 -1.04 3.20
N TYR A 24 4.22 -0.43 4.23
CA TYR A 24 4.94 0.44 5.16
C TYR A 24 6.01 -0.36 5.91
N TRP A 25 5.64 -1.50 6.51
CA TRP A 25 6.60 -2.40 7.15
C TRP A 25 7.66 -2.95 6.19
N GLY A 26 7.29 -3.25 4.94
CA GLY A 26 8.26 -3.66 3.92
C GLY A 26 9.33 -2.61 3.65
N ARG A 27 8.98 -1.31 3.66
CA ARG A 27 9.94 -0.22 3.55
C ARG A 27 10.80 -0.05 4.80
N ALA A 28 10.21 -0.13 5.98
CA ALA A 28 10.94 -0.07 7.24
C ALA A 28 11.98 -1.20 7.32
N LYS A 29 11.58 -2.40 6.90
CA LYS A 29 12.46 -3.58 6.83
C LYS A 29 13.59 -3.39 5.81
N LEU A 30 13.31 -2.78 4.65
CA LEU A 30 14.35 -2.47 3.66
C LEU A 30 15.40 -1.52 4.24
N TYR A 31 14.97 -0.47 4.93
CA TYR A 31 15.90 0.46 5.61
C TYR A 31 16.70 -0.27 6.68
N THR A 32 16.02 -1.02 7.55
CA THR A 32 16.66 -1.76 8.64
C THR A 32 17.69 -2.76 8.12
N CYS A 33 17.38 -3.46 7.02
CA CYS A 33 18.30 -4.42 6.39
C CYS A 33 19.56 -3.72 5.83
N ALA A 34 19.41 -2.53 5.24
CA ALA A 34 20.53 -1.76 4.71
C ALA A 34 21.48 -1.22 5.79
N HIS A 35 20.99 -1.07 7.04
CA HIS A 35 21.75 -0.58 8.19
C HIS A 35 21.96 -1.69 9.24
N CYS A 36 21.82 -2.96 8.84
CA CYS A 36 21.87 -4.08 9.75
C CYS A 36 23.31 -4.43 10.14
N GLU A 37 23.63 -4.31 11.43
CA GLU A 37 24.91 -4.77 12.00
C GLU A 37 24.90 -6.27 12.39
N TYR A 38 23.79 -6.98 12.08
CA TYR A 38 23.58 -8.40 12.42
C TYR A 38 23.66 -8.72 13.93
N LEU A 39 23.43 -7.72 14.77
CA LEU A 39 23.34 -7.85 16.22
C LEU A 39 21.94 -7.50 16.71
N PHE A 40 21.38 -8.30 17.62
CA PHE A 40 20.06 -8.04 18.17
C PHE A 40 19.96 -6.68 18.90
N PRO A 41 20.92 -6.27 19.76
CA PRO A 41 20.89 -4.95 20.37
C PRO A 41 20.89 -3.81 19.34
N ALA A 42 21.70 -3.92 18.29
CA ALA A 42 21.70 -2.93 17.21
C ALA A 42 20.33 -2.85 16.52
N LEU A 43 19.73 -4.01 16.21
CA LEU A 43 18.40 -4.07 15.59
C LEU A 43 17.31 -3.37 16.42
N VAL A 44 17.36 -3.49 17.76
CA VAL A 44 16.41 -2.81 18.67
C VAL A 44 16.49 -1.28 18.51
N HIS A 45 17.66 -0.73 18.22
CA HIS A 45 17.86 0.70 17.96
C HIS A 45 17.52 1.10 16.51
N THR A 46 17.90 0.28 15.53
CA THR A 46 17.71 0.59 14.10
C THR A 46 16.24 0.61 13.68
N VAL A 47 15.38 -0.23 14.28
CA VAL A 47 13.95 -0.29 13.89
C VAL A 47 13.22 1.03 14.18
N PRO A 48 13.29 1.63 15.38
CA PRO A 48 12.74 2.97 15.64
C PRO A 48 13.30 4.04 14.69
N GLU A 49 14.60 4.04 14.43
CA GLU A 49 15.24 4.99 13.49
C GLU A 49 14.66 4.84 12.08
N ALA A 50 14.48 3.61 11.61
CA ALA A 50 13.85 3.32 10.32
C ALA A 50 12.45 3.92 10.23
N LEU A 51 11.66 3.83 11.30
CA LEU A 51 10.31 4.36 11.35
C LEU A 51 10.30 5.90 11.34
N VAL A 52 11.22 6.55 12.06
CA VAL A 52 11.37 8.02 12.07
C VAL A 52 11.79 8.56 10.70
N GLN A 53 12.63 7.81 9.97
CA GLN A 53 13.09 8.22 8.64
C GLN A 53 12.02 8.09 7.56
N MET A 54 10.95 7.35 7.82
CA MET A 54 9.88 7.15 6.86
C MET A 54 8.87 8.30 6.92
N SER A 55 8.58 8.90 5.76
CA SER A 55 7.53 9.91 5.67
C SER A 55 6.15 9.30 5.89
N ASP A 56 5.32 9.95 6.72
CA ASP A 56 3.90 9.63 6.92
C ASP A 56 3.10 9.64 5.62
N ARG A 57 3.56 10.38 4.59
CA ARG A 57 2.95 10.36 3.25
C ARG A 57 2.95 8.97 2.63
N LEU A 58 3.87 8.09 3.04
CA LEU A 58 3.89 6.69 2.58
C LEU A 58 2.64 5.93 3.01
N ILE A 59 2.07 6.21 4.18
CA ILE A 59 0.85 5.57 4.66
C ILE A 59 -0.28 5.83 3.68
N PHE A 60 -0.54 7.09 3.35
CA PHE A 60 -1.57 7.49 2.40
C PHE A 60 -1.30 6.95 1.00
N LYS A 61 -0.03 6.97 0.55
CA LYS A 61 0.37 6.39 -0.74
C LYS A 61 0.07 4.89 -0.83
N TYR A 62 0.34 4.13 0.23
CA TYR A 62 0.06 2.69 0.25
C TYR A 62 -1.42 2.39 0.40
N TYR A 63 -2.15 3.19 1.18
CA TYR A 63 -3.60 3.11 1.26
C TYR A 63 -4.25 3.31 -0.13
N GLN A 64 -3.86 4.37 -0.84
CA GLN A 64 -4.37 4.64 -2.19
C GLN A 64 -4.04 3.52 -3.18
N ARG A 65 -2.83 2.93 -3.09
CA ARG A 65 -2.46 1.76 -3.90
C ARG A 65 -3.39 0.57 -3.64
N VAL A 66 -3.70 0.28 -2.38
CA VAL A 66 -4.62 -0.81 -2.03
C VAL A 66 -6.00 -0.55 -2.62
N LEU A 67 -6.52 0.68 -2.56
CA LEU A 67 -7.81 1.02 -3.19
C LEU A 67 -7.80 0.74 -4.70
N GLN A 68 -6.72 1.09 -5.40
CA GLN A 68 -6.56 0.78 -6.83
C GLN A 68 -6.49 -0.73 -7.10
N MET A 69 -5.87 -1.50 -6.20
CA MET A 69 -5.87 -2.96 -6.30
C MET A 69 -7.27 -3.55 -6.07
N MET A 70 -8.05 -2.98 -5.14
CA MET A 70 -9.43 -3.39 -4.90
C MET A 70 -10.32 -3.07 -6.11
N ASP A 71 -10.17 -1.88 -6.71
CA ASP A 71 -10.86 -1.50 -7.95
C ASP A 71 -10.50 -2.45 -9.10
N ALA A 72 -9.22 -2.78 -9.28
CA ALA A 72 -8.78 -3.77 -10.26
C ALA A 72 -9.46 -5.15 -10.04
N TYR A 73 -9.56 -5.60 -8.80
CA TYR A 73 -10.26 -6.85 -8.48
C TYR A 73 -11.76 -6.78 -8.75
N GLN A 74 -12.42 -5.66 -8.44
CA GLN A 74 -13.84 -5.44 -8.77
C GLN A 74 -14.08 -5.48 -10.28
N ASN A 75 -13.11 -5.01 -11.07
CA ASN A 75 -13.11 -5.11 -12.53
C ASN A 75 -12.61 -6.46 -13.07
N ASN A 76 -12.55 -7.50 -12.22
CA ASN A 76 -12.12 -8.86 -12.58
C ASN A 76 -10.71 -8.96 -13.18
N LEU A 77 -9.83 -7.99 -12.89
CA LEU A 77 -8.44 -8.03 -13.35
C LEU A 77 -7.63 -9.05 -12.53
N VAL A 78 -6.99 -9.98 -13.23
CA VAL A 78 -6.16 -11.01 -12.60
C VAL A 78 -4.89 -10.39 -12.02
N TYR A 79 -4.59 -10.67 -10.75
CA TYR A 79 -3.37 -10.19 -10.09
C TYR A 79 -2.12 -10.52 -10.92
N SER A 80 -1.18 -9.57 -10.98
CA SER A 80 0.06 -9.67 -11.77
C SER A 80 -0.08 -9.73 -13.30
N SER A 81 -1.29 -9.77 -13.85
CA SER A 81 -1.50 -9.60 -15.29
C SER A 81 -0.99 -8.24 -15.79
N LYS A 82 -0.76 -8.13 -17.11
CA LYS A 82 -0.35 -6.87 -17.73
C LYS A 82 -1.39 -5.77 -17.49
N ASP A 83 -2.67 -6.10 -17.61
CA ASP A 83 -3.77 -5.16 -17.41
C ASP A 83 -3.92 -4.73 -15.95
N PHE A 84 -3.74 -5.66 -15.00
CA PHE A 84 -3.70 -5.32 -13.58
C PHE A 84 -2.56 -4.36 -13.26
N LYS A 85 -1.34 -4.65 -13.73
CA LYS A 85 -0.18 -3.77 -13.51
C LYS A 85 -0.42 -2.39 -14.10
N ARG A 86 -1.00 -2.33 -15.30
CA ARG A 86 -1.38 -1.06 -15.95
C ARG A 86 -2.40 -0.30 -15.09
N HIS A 87 -3.47 -0.95 -14.66
CA HIS A 87 -4.50 -0.34 -13.82
C HIS A 87 -3.93 0.19 -12.49
N VAL A 88 -3.19 -0.62 -11.75
CA VAL A 88 -2.74 -0.27 -10.39
C VAL A 88 -1.56 0.70 -10.40
N PHE A 89 -0.60 0.56 -11.31
CA PHE A 89 0.66 1.32 -11.23
C PHE A 89 0.76 2.47 -12.23
N THR A 90 -0.07 2.49 -13.28
CA THR A 90 0.06 3.46 -14.37
C THR A 90 -1.19 4.30 -14.60
N TYR A 91 -2.38 3.74 -14.38
CA TYR A 91 -3.65 4.38 -14.74
C TYR A 91 -3.84 5.74 -14.06
N TYR A 92 -3.55 5.82 -12.75
CA TYR A 92 -3.70 7.05 -11.98
C TYR A 92 -2.42 7.89 -11.89
N SER A 93 -1.29 7.39 -12.42
CA SER A 93 -0.08 8.18 -12.64
C SER A 93 -0.26 9.16 -13.81
N LEU A 94 -1.28 8.92 -14.64
CA LEU A 94 -1.77 9.82 -15.67
C LEU A 94 -2.77 10.82 -15.07
N HIS A 95 -2.32 11.83 -14.35
CA HIS A 95 -3.15 13.02 -14.05
C HIS A 95 -3.60 13.81 -15.32
N ARG A 96 -3.53 13.22 -16.52
CA ARG A 96 -3.92 13.81 -17.82
C ARG A 96 -4.88 12.95 -18.66
N CYS A 97 -5.42 11.85 -18.15
CA CYS A 97 -6.47 11.11 -18.88
C CYS A 97 -7.67 10.85 -17.99
N ILE A 98 -8.79 11.43 -18.39
CA ILE A 98 -10.11 11.09 -17.89
C ILE A 98 -10.42 9.65 -18.34
N PRO A 99 -10.90 8.77 -17.45
CA PRO A 99 -11.39 7.44 -17.83
C PRO A 99 -12.43 7.52 -18.95
N GLU A 100 -12.33 6.67 -19.98
CA GLU A 100 -13.35 6.57 -21.03
C GLU A 100 -14.76 6.28 -20.49
N SER A 101 -14.85 5.64 -19.31
CA SER A 101 -16.11 5.42 -18.60
C SER A 101 -16.82 6.72 -18.15
N ALA A 102 -16.10 7.83 -18.06
CA ALA A 102 -16.67 9.15 -17.76
C ALA A 102 -17.21 9.87 -19.01
N HIS A 103 -17.00 9.33 -20.21
CA HIS A 103 -17.53 9.90 -21.46
C HIS A 103 -18.92 9.37 -21.85
N ASN A 104 -19.42 8.31 -21.19
CA ASN A 104 -20.70 7.67 -21.54
C ASN A 104 -21.86 8.08 -20.60
N VAL A 105 -21.77 9.25 -19.96
CA VAL A 105 -22.89 9.86 -19.23
C VAL A 105 -23.27 11.17 -19.92
N THR A 106 -23.86 11.06 -21.11
CA THR A 106 -24.69 12.09 -21.75
C THR A 106 -25.63 11.42 -22.74
#